data_AF-A0A377DN19-F1
#
_entry.id   AF-A0A377DN19-F1
#
_cell.length_a   1.000
_cell.length_b   1.000
_cell.length_c   1.000
_cell.angle_alpha   90.00
_cell.angle_beta   90.00
_cell.angle_gamma   90.00
#
_symmetry.space_group_name_H-M   'P 1'
#
loop_
_entity.id
_entity.type
_entity.pdbx_description
1 polymer ?
#
loop_
_entity_poly.entity_id
_entity_poly.type
_entity_poly.pdbx_seq_one_letter_code
_entity_poly.pdbx_strand_id
1 'polypeptide(L)'
;MVIPDITFHLAKENAQMALFSPYDVERVYGKPFADVAISQHYDELVADERIRKKYLTPVISSSDWQKSSLSPAIPTSCMKTR
;
A
#
# COMPACT_ATOMS: atom_id res chain seq x y z
N MET A 1 -1.00 -7.83 10.26
CA MET A 1 -1.40 -6.57 9.60
C MET A 1 -1.88 -6.94 8.22
N VAL A 2 -3.03 -6.45 7.80
CA VAL A 2 -3.62 -6.78 6.49
C VAL A 2 -3.64 -5.55 5.59
N ILE A 3 -3.33 -5.75 4.31
CA ILE A 3 -3.31 -4.73 3.25
C ILE A 3 -4.67 -4.83 2.53
N PRO A 4 -5.58 -3.84 2.66
CA PRO A 4 -6.85 -3.84 1.92
C PRO A 4 -6.64 -3.42 0.45
N ASP A 5 -7.54 -3.83 -0.46
CA ASP A 5 -7.39 -3.58 -1.91
C ASP A 5 -7.30 -2.09 -2.29
N ILE A 6 -7.91 -1.20 -1.50
CA ILE A 6 -7.85 0.26 -1.66
C ILE A 6 -6.41 0.80 -1.61
N THR A 7 -5.50 0.07 -0.97
CA THR A 7 -4.10 0.48 -0.84
C THR A 7 -3.39 0.66 -2.19
N PHE A 8 -3.78 -0.05 -3.24
CA PHE A 8 -3.22 0.14 -4.58
C PHE A 8 -3.60 1.50 -5.18
N HIS A 9 -4.83 1.98 -4.91
CA HIS A 9 -5.27 3.31 -5.33
C HIS A 9 -4.54 4.40 -4.53
N LEU A 10 -4.44 4.24 -3.21
CA LEU A 10 -3.71 5.18 -2.34
C LEU A 10 -2.22 5.26 -2.68
N ALA A 11 -1.59 4.12 -3.02
CA ALA A 11 -0.21 4.07 -3.47
C ALA A 11 0.00 4.88 -4.77
N LYS A 12 -0.94 4.79 -5.71
CA LYS A 12 -0.91 5.58 -6.96
C LYS A 12 -1.01 7.08 -6.71
N GLU A 13 -1.75 7.48 -5.68
CA GLU A 13 -1.96 8.88 -5.30
C GLU A 13 -0.89 9.43 -4.34
N ASN A 14 0.13 8.63 -3.99
CA ASN A 14 1.12 8.95 -2.93
C ASN A 14 0.48 9.29 -1.58
N ALA A 15 -0.71 8.74 -1.31
CA ALA A 15 -1.43 8.93 -0.06
C ALA A 15 -0.92 7.97 1.02
N GLN A 16 -1.02 8.38 2.30
CA GLN A 16 -0.68 7.51 3.42
C GLN A 16 -1.63 6.30 3.48
N MET A 17 -1.04 5.11 3.64
CA MET A 17 -1.78 3.85 3.72
C MET A 17 -1.88 3.38 5.17
N ALA A 18 -3.10 3.22 5.69
CA ALA A 18 -3.36 2.57 6.96
C ALA A 18 -3.45 1.04 6.82
N LEU A 19 -2.62 0.31 7.59
CA LEU A 19 -2.75 -1.13 7.83
C LEU A 19 -3.54 -1.37 9.11
N PHE A 20 -4.52 -2.28 9.06
CA PHE A 20 -5.34 -2.61 10.22
C PHE A 20 -4.89 -3.91 10.90
N SER A 21 -5.11 -3.97 12.20
CA SER A 21 -4.98 -5.16 13.03
C SER A 21 -6.26 -6.01 12.93
N PRO A 22 -6.22 -7.24 12.37
CA PRO A 22 -7.42 -8.06 12.20
C PRO A 22 -8.17 -8.30 13.52
N TYR A 23 -7.44 -8.62 14.59
CA TYR A 23 -8.01 -8.86 15.92
C TYR A 23 -8.79 -7.65 16.47
N ASP A 24 -8.32 -6.42 16.21
CA ASP A 24 -9.01 -5.24 16.71
C ASP A 24 -10.26 -4.92 15.88
N VAL A 25 -10.20 -5.16 14.57
CA VAL A 25 -11.37 -5.04 13.67
C VAL A 25 -12.43 -6.05 14.07
N GLU A 26 -12.06 -7.32 14.27
CA GLU A 26 -12.98 -8.38 14.71
C GLU A 26 -13.63 -8.05 16.06
N ARG A 27 -12.85 -7.49 17.00
CA ARG A 27 -13.36 -7.08 18.32
C ARG A 27 -14.35 -5.92 18.24
N VAL A 28 -14.13 -4.96 17.34
CA VAL A 28 -15.02 -3.80 17.17
C VAL A 28 -16.29 -4.17 16.41
N TYR A 29 -16.18 -4.99 15.36
CA TYR A 29 -17.30 -5.37 14.50
C TYR A 29 -18.06 -6.61 14.97
N GLY A 30 -17.47 -7.41 15.86
CA GLY A 30 -18.08 -8.65 16.38
C GLY A 30 -18.25 -9.73 15.30
N LYS A 31 -17.51 -9.64 14.19
CA LYS A 31 -17.56 -10.54 13.04
C LYS A 31 -16.15 -10.95 12.63
N PRO A 32 -15.96 -12.12 11.98
CA PRO A 32 -14.69 -12.50 11.39
C PRO A 32 -14.19 -11.42 10.43
N PHE A 33 -12.88 -11.18 10.38
CA PHE A 33 -12.29 -10.13 9.56
C PHE A 33 -12.66 -10.28 8.07
N ALA A 34 -12.76 -11.52 7.59
CA ALA A 34 -13.13 -11.84 6.21
C ALA A 34 -14.55 -11.40 5.84
N ASP A 35 -15.45 -11.23 6.83
CA ASP A 35 -16.83 -10.81 6.62
C ASP A 35 -17.00 -9.28 6.71
N VAL A 36 -15.93 -8.54 7.02
CA VAL A 36 -15.94 -7.08 7.10
C VAL A 36 -15.46 -6.49 5.77
N ALA A 37 -16.30 -5.67 5.14
CA ALA A 37 -15.95 -4.97 3.92
C ALA A 37 -15.01 -3.77 4.20
N ILE A 38 -13.72 -4.06 4.45
CA ILE A 38 -12.71 -3.07 4.83
C ILE A 38 -12.66 -1.88 3.87
N SER A 39 -12.82 -2.14 2.57
CA SER A 39 -12.79 -1.09 1.54
C SER A 39 -13.94 -0.10 1.65
N GLN A 40 -15.12 -0.53 2.11
CA GLN A 40 -16.30 0.33 2.28
C GLN A 40 -16.26 1.11 3.59
N HIS A 41 -15.68 0.51 4.63
CA HIS A 41 -15.58 1.08 5.97
C HIS A 41 -14.21 1.72 6.25
N TYR A 42 -13.40 1.98 5.21
CA TYR A 42 -12.02 2.42 5.39
C TYR A 42 -11.91 3.67 6.26
N ASP A 43 -12.72 4.69 5.96
CA ASP A 43 -12.71 5.96 6.69
C ASP A 43 -13.16 5.78 8.14
N GLU A 44 -14.16 4.93 8.38
CA GLU A 44 -14.63 4.59 9.73
C GLU A 44 -13.53 3.87 10.53
N LEU A 45 -12.84 2.91 9.91
CA LEU A 45 -11.73 2.18 10.51
C LEU A 45 -10.52 3.09 10.77
N VAL A 46 -10.27 4.08 9.91
CA VAL A 46 -9.24 5.10 10.09
C VAL A 46 -9.62 6.07 11.22
N ALA A 47 -10.90 6.40 11.38
CA ALA A 47 -11.37 7.26 12.46
C ALA A 47 -11.43 6.56 13.83
N ASP A 48 -11.62 5.23 13.88
CA ASP A 48 -11.80 4.51 15.15
C ASP A 48 -10.48 4.29 15.89
N GLU A 49 -10.30 4.96 17.04
CA GLU A 49 -9.09 4.85 17.88
C GLU A 49 -8.93 3.49 18.56
N ARG A 50 -10.01 2.69 18.68
CA ARG A 50 -9.97 1.34 19.28
C ARG A 50 -9.22 0.34 18.41
N ILE A 51 -9.05 0.66 17.13
CA ILE A 51 -8.41 -0.18 16.13
C ILE A 51 -6.95 0.24 15.98
N ARG A 52 -6.02 -0.65 16.36
CA ARG A 52 -4.60 -0.37 16.11
C ARG A 52 -4.34 -0.37 14.61
N LYS A 53 -3.74 0.74 14.16
CA LYS A 53 -3.38 0.96 12.77
C LYS A 53 -1.92 1.34 12.64
N LYS A 54 -1.26 0.88 11.58
CA LYS A 54 0.09 1.29 11.21
C LYS A 54 0.03 2.04 9.90
N TYR A 55 0.50 3.28 9.91
CA TYR A 55 0.63 4.05 8.68
C TYR A 55 1.94 3.67 8.00
N LEU A 56 1.84 3.28 6.73
CA LEU A 56 2.96 3.33 5.81
C LEU A 56 2.77 4.53 4.93
N THR A 57 3.77 5.40 4.89
CA THR A 57 4.02 6.18 3.69
C THR A 57 4.43 5.18 2.62
N PRO A 58 3.70 5.02 1.50
CA PRO A 58 4.20 4.20 0.41
C PRO A 58 5.54 4.83 0.01
N VAL A 59 6.64 4.13 0.32
CA VAL A 59 8.00 4.53 -0.04
C VAL A 59 8.21 4.21 -1.53
N ILE A 60 7.24 4.58 -2.35
CA ILE A 60 7.48 4.99 -3.72
C ILE A 60 7.62 6.50 -3.63
N SER A 61 8.68 6.94 -2.95
CA SER A 61 9.20 8.28 -3.19
C SER A 61 9.31 8.38 -4.71
N SER A 62 8.69 9.40 -5.30
CA SER A 62 8.66 9.63 -6.75
C SER A 62 10.04 9.48 -7.40
N SER A 63 11.10 9.67 -6.62
CA SER A 63 12.52 9.43 -6.90
C SER A 63 12.91 7.98 -7.26
N ASP A 64 12.26 6.98 -6.66
CA ASP A 64 12.54 5.54 -6.88
C ASP A 64 11.70 4.96 -8.00
N TRP A 65 10.47 5.46 -8.21
CA TRP A 65 9.65 5.08 -9.37
C TRP A 65 10.28 5.61 -10.66
N GLN A 66 10.88 6.81 -10.62
CA GLN A 66 11.60 7.39 -11.76
C GLN A 66 12.91 6.64 -12.08
N LYS A 67 13.59 6.07 -11.06
CA LYS A 67 14.72 5.14 -11.28
C LYS A 67 14.27 3.77 -11.77
N SER A 68 13.12 3.27 -11.33
CA SER A 68 12.60 1.97 -11.76
C SER A 68 11.96 2.01 -13.16
N SER A 69 11.42 3.15 -13.60
CA SER A 69 10.89 3.35 -14.95
C SER A 69 11.97 3.77 -15.96
N LEU A 70 13.16 4.15 -15.50
CA LEU A 70 14.36 4.35 -16.31
C LEU A 70 15.29 3.12 -16.19
N SER A 71 14.79 1.96 -16.64
CA SER A 71 15.68 0.92 -17.14
C SER A 71 15.37 0.64 -18.60
N PRO A 72 16.10 1.33 -19.50
CA PRO A 72 16.46 0.76 -20.78
C PRO A 72 17.98 0.78 -20.90
N ALA A 73 18.62 -0.37 -20.77
CA ALA A 73 19.74 -0.78 -21.63
C ALA A 73 20.43 -2.00 -21.02
N ILE A 74 20.12 -3.15 -21.61
CA ILE A 74 21.09 -4.22 -21.83
C ILE A 74 22.36 -3.59 -22.41
N PRO A 75 23.58 -3.87 -21.91
CA PRO A 75 24.79 -3.41 -22.56
C PRO A 75 25.04 -4.29 -23.81
N THR A 76 24.28 -4.05 -24.89
CA THR A 76 24.59 -4.60 -26.21
C THR A 76 25.09 -3.48 -27.12
N SER A 77 26.35 -3.11 -26.95
CA SER A 77 27.17 -2.61 -28.06
C SER A 77 28.45 -3.42 -27.99
N CYS A 78 28.53 -4.56 -28.68
CA CYS A 78 28.79 -4.65 -30.12
C CYS A 78 30.03 -3.84 -30.53
N MET A 79 30.99 -4.57 -31.06
CA MET A 79 32.29 -4.16 -31.59
C MET A 79 32.23 -3.01 -32.61
N LYS A 80 33.44 -2.45 -32.87
CA LYS A 80 33.90 -1.45 -33.87
C LYS A 80 33.89 -0.02 -33.30
N THR A 81 34.96 0.76 -33.27
CA THR A 81 36.12 0.98 -34.18
C THR A 81 37.06 1.90 -33.36
N ARG A 82 38.39 1.78 -33.26
CA ARG A 82 39.48 1.67 -34.22
C ARG A 82 40.75 1.42 -33.41
#